data_AF-A0A8S3D3F1-F1
#
_entry.id   AF-A0A8S3D3F1-F1
#
_cell.length_a   1.000
_cell.length_b   1.000
_cell.length_c   1.000
_cell.angle_alpha   90.00
_cell.angle_beta   90.00
_cell.angle_gamma   90.00
#
_symmetry.space_group_name_H-M   'P 1'
#
loop_
_entity.id
_entity.type
_entity.pdbx_description
1 polymer ?
#
loop_
_entity_poly.entity_id
_entity_poly.type
_entity_poly.pdbx_seq_one_letter_code
_entity_poly.pdbx_strand_id
1 'polypeptide(L)'
;IYNQTNCTMPTLPPEEYFDNYVLRRSDSLDQLGSPNWALSLCLLLAWILVGLCIIQGIKSSGKVVYFTALFPYIVIFALIIRGVTLPGARAGITYYLKPNWSKIRELDVWIAAASQVTFSLSVAFGPLLGYASFNKFHANYLRACIFVTACDCFTSVFAGFAIFSILGYMSLKMGVPIEQVAKAGPGLAFVAYPQALSIMPGGPFWAVVFFFMLLTLGLDSQFAFADVIISGLLDTFKSLRRHKISVTISYCTVCYLLALPICAPGGIYIFTLMNEYASNLSVFVCAFIEFVLIGYIYGFNNFMEDIQMMLGKRPLEPFWFFTWCISGPIITLVVFFSMIIRFRTPTEGNYEYPPYANALGWLM
;
A
#
# COMPACT_ATOMS: atom_id res chain seq x y z
N ILE A 1 35.52 4.99 34.08
CA ILE A 1 34.11 5.30 34.39
C ILE A 1 33.66 6.33 33.37
N TYR A 2 33.18 5.88 32.21
CA TYR A 2 32.56 6.75 31.21
C TYR A 2 31.06 6.62 31.39
N ASN A 3 30.41 7.69 31.84
CA ASN A 3 28.96 7.77 31.95
C ASN A 3 28.35 7.56 30.56
N GLN A 4 27.62 6.46 30.39
CA GLN A 4 26.61 6.32 29.35
C GLN A 4 25.46 7.27 29.70
N THR A 5 25.56 8.53 29.27
CA THR A 5 24.37 9.35 29.08
C THR A 5 23.49 8.63 28.06
N ASN A 6 22.24 8.35 28.44
CA ASN A 6 21.16 8.00 27.54
C ASN A 6 21.09 9.06 26.43
N CYS A 7 21.76 8.82 25.30
CA CYS A 7 21.55 9.60 24.09
C CYS A 7 20.21 9.14 23.51
N THR A 8 19.13 9.79 23.91
CA THR A 8 17.99 9.92 23.01
C THR A 8 18.55 10.52 21.72
N MET A 9 18.43 9.79 20.62
CA MET A 9 18.82 10.29 19.30
C MET A 9 18.16 11.66 19.10
N PRO A 10 18.91 12.71 18.72
CA PRO A 10 18.29 14.00 18.43
C PRO A 10 17.25 13.80 17.33
N THR A 11 16.07 14.37 17.52
CA THR A 11 14.98 14.39 16.53
C THR A 11 15.51 14.92 15.21
N LEU A 12 15.21 14.22 14.12
CA LEU A 12 15.68 14.65 12.80
C LEU A 12 14.92 15.91 12.38
N PRO A 13 15.56 16.91 11.73
CA PRO A 13 14.83 18.11 11.29
C PRO A 13 13.61 17.80 10.39
N PRO A 14 13.65 16.78 9.50
CA PRO A 14 12.44 16.35 8.77
C PRO A 14 11.36 15.70 9.64
N GLU A 15 11.72 15.08 10.77
CA GLU A 15 10.76 14.53 11.73
C GLU A 15 10.00 15.68 12.40
N GLU A 16 10.72 16.71 12.88
CA GLU A 16 10.09 17.92 13.42
C GLU A 16 9.28 18.69 12.38
N TYR A 17 9.76 18.78 11.14
CA TYR A 17 9.00 19.39 10.06
C TYR A 17 7.71 18.62 9.76
N PHE A 18 7.78 17.29 9.71
CA PHE A 18 6.62 16.46 9.45
C PHE A 18 5.60 16.55 10.60
N ASP A 19 6.03 16.37 11.85
CA ASP A 19 5.14 16.37 13.01
C ASP A 19 4.61 17.78 13.33
N ASN A 20 5.49 18.78 13.42
CA ASN A 20 5.09 20.11 13.92
C ASN A 20 4.56 21.04 12.84
N TYR A 21 5.05 20.94 11.60
CA TYR A 21 4.65 21.85 10.52
C TYR A 21 3.61 21.24 9.58
N VAL A 22 3.85 20.03 9.06
CA VAL A 22 2.93 19.37 8.11
C VAL A 22 1.69 18.87 8.84
N LEU A 23 1.85 17.98 9.82
CA LEU A 23 0.74 17.39 10.57
C LEU A 23 0.17 18.35 11.61
N ARG A 24 1.02 19.20 12.21
CA ARG A 24 0.70 19.99 13.41
C ARG A 24 0.15 19.07 14.50
N ARG A 25 0.87 17.98 14.73
CA ARG A 25 0.44 16.81 15.49
C ARG A 25 -0.02 17.19 16.90
N SER A 26 -1.15 16.63 17.32
CA SER A 26 -1.62 16.74 18.71
C SER A 26 -1.00 15.67 19.61
N ASP A 27 -1.08 15.89 20.92
CA ASP A 27 -0.56 14.93 21.92
C ASP A 27 -1.42 13.66 22.01
N SER A 28 -2.72 13.74 21.67
CA SER A 28 -3.64 12.61 21.76
C SER A 28 -4.78 12.65 20.73
N LEU A 29 -5.43 11.50 20.55
CA LEU A 29 -6.63 11.35 19.71
C LEU A 29 -7.81 12.19 20.20
N ASP A 30 -7.96 12.36 21.52
CA ASP A 30 -9.03 13.15 22.14
C ASP A 30 -8.93 14.64 21.76
N GLN A 31 -7.73 15.10 21.42
CA GLN A 31 -7.44 16.45 20.98
C GLN A 31 -7.32 16.50 19.45
N LEU A 32 -8.38 16.11 18.74
CA LEU A 32 -8.35 16.02 17.28
C LEU A 32 -7.96 17.35 16.62
N GLY A 33 -8.46 18.47 17.14
CA GLY A 33 -8.24 19.81 16.59
C GLY A 33 -9.03 20.08 15.30
N SER A 34 -8.84 21.26 14.72
CA SER A 34 -9.45 21.62 13.43
C SER A 34 -8.60 21.15 12.25
N PRO A 35 -9.19 20.65 11.15
CA PRO A 35 -8.45 20.26 9.95
C PRO A 35 -7.48 21.34 9.47
N ASN A 36 -6.24 20.95 9.18
CA ASN A 36 -5.24 21.83 8.58
C ASN A 36 -5.67 22.17 7.16
N TRP A 37 -5.97 23.44 6.90
CA TRP A 37 -6.49 23.91 5.61
C TRP A 37 -5.59 23.52 4.43
N ALA A 38 -4.27 23.48 4.60
CA ALA A 38 -3.34 23.11 3.53
C ALA A 38 -3.44 21.62 3.20
N LEU A 39 -3.51 20.75 4.22
CA LEU A 39 -3.74 19.32 4.04
C LEU A 39 -5.13 19.05 3.47
N SER A 40 -6.15 19.76 3.93
CA SER A 40 -7.52 19.67 3.40
C SER A 40 -7.59 20.09 1.93
N LEU A 41 -6.79 21.07 1.50
CA LEU A 41 -6.68 21.46 0.09
C LEU A 41 -5.95 20.38 -0.73
N CYS A 42 -4.85 19.82 -0.21
CA CYS A 42 -4.16 18.70 -0.87
C CYS A 42 -5.07 17.48 -1.02
N LEU A 43 -5.86 17.15 0.01
CA LEU A 43 -6.86 16.08 -0.02
C LEU A 43 -7.96 16.37 -1.05
N LEU A 44 -8.43 17.62 -1.13
CA LEU A 44 -9.41 18.04 -2.13
C LEU A 44 -8.85 17.85 -3.55
N LEU A 45 -7.62 18.32 -3.79
CA LEU A 45 -6.94 18.17 -5.07
C LEU A 45 -6.75 16.68 -5.43
N ALA A 46 -6.39 15.83 -4.48
CA ALA A 46 -6.27 14.39 -4.69
C ALA A 46 -7.61 13.77 -5.13
N TRP A 47 -8.72 14.10 -4.46
CA TRP A 47 -10.05 13.61 -4.84
C TRP A 47 -10.54 14.17 -6.18
N ILE A 48 -10.21 15.42 -6.51
CA ILE A 48 -10.47 15.99 -7.84
C ILE A 48 -9.70 15.21 -8.90
N LEU A 49 -8.41 14.94 -8.69
CA LEU A 49 -7.60 14.15 -9.62
C LEU A 49 -8.19 12.74 -9.82
N VAL A 50 -8.53 12.03 -8.74
CA VAL A 50 -9.20 10.72 -8.81
C VAL A 50 -10.50 10.81 -9.60
N GLY A 51 -11.36 11.78 -9.28
CA GLY A 51 -12.64 12.00 -9.96
C GLY A 51 -12.47 12.25 -11.45
N LEU A 52 -11.51 13.10 -11.85
CA LEU A 52 -11.19 13.38 -13.25
C LEU A 52 -10.67 12.14 -13.98
N CYS A 53 -9.83 11.33 -13.33
CA CYS A 53 -9.31 10.08 -13.90
C CYS A 53 -10.42 9.09 -14.23
N ILE A 54 -11.43 8.95 -13.36
CA ILE A 54 -12.50 7.93 -13.49
C ILE A 54 -13.82 8.46 -14.04
N ILE A 55 -13.93 9.75 -14.38
CA ILE A 55 -15.20 10.35 -14.81
C ILE A 55 -15.81 9.65 -16.04
N GLN A 56 -14.97 9.12 -16.93
CA GLN A 56 -15.38 8.30 -18.09
C GLN A 56 -15.20 6.79 -17.86
N GLY A 57 -14.89 6.37 -16.63
CA GLY A 57 -14.43 5.01 -16.28
C GLY A 57 -13.11 4.65 -16.95
N ILE A 58 -12.97 3.36 -17.27
CA ILE A 58 -11.74 2.74 -17.84
C ILE A 58 -11.25 3.39 -19.12
N LYS A 59 -12.11 4.04 -19.90
CA LYS A 59 -11.68 4.78 -21.11
C LYS A 59 -10.77 5.98 -20.79
N SER A 60 -10.97 6.61 -19.63
CA SER A 60 -10.17 7.73 -19.15
C SER A 60 -9.04 7.22 -18.27
N SER A 61 -9.34 6.41 -17.24
CA SER A 61 -8.32 5.91 -16.33
C SER A 61 -7.26 5.08 -17.06
N GLY A 62 -7.66 4.25 -18.03
CA GLY A 62 -6.73 3.50 -18.87
C GLY A 62 -5.76 4.36 -19.69
N LYS A 63 -6.12 5.61 -20.01
CA LYS A 63 -5.20 6.56 -20.67
C LYS A 63 -4.25 7.22 -19.67
N VAL A 64 -4.75 7.60 -18.51
CA VAL A 64 -3.95 8.22 -17.45
C VAL A 64 -2.88 7.26 -16.93
N VAL A 65 -3.24 5.97 -16.77
CA VAL A 65 -2.35 4.89 -16.34
C VAL A 65 -1.06 4.78 -17.16
N TYR A 66 -1.08 5.11 -18.46
CA TYR A 66 0.16 5.08 -19.26
C TYR A 66 1.23 6.02 -18.71
N PHE A 67 0.82 7.17 -18.16
CA PHE A 67 1.77 8.07 -17.51
C PHE A 67 2.01 7.66 -16.06
N THR A 68 0.94 7.50 -15.28
CA THR A 68 1.03 7.32 -13.83
C THR A 68 1.67 6.00 -13.42
N ALA A 69 1.52 4.93 -14.22
CA ALA A 69 2.17 3.66 -13.96
C ALA A 69 3.61 3.60 -14.49
N LEU A 70 3.94 4.26 -15.61
CA LEU A 70 5.29 4.22 -16.19
C LEU A 70 6.26 5.22 -15.54
N PHE A 71 5.75 6.38 -15.12
CA PHE A 71 6.57 7.44 -14.53
C PHE A 71 7.36 6.97 -13.29
N PRO A 72 6.76 6.22 -12.33
CA PRO A 72 7.50 5.66 -11.21
C PRO A 72 8.71 4.80 -11.61
N TYR A 73 8.63 4.02 -12.70
CA TYR A 73 9.78 3.22 -13.15
C TYR A 73 10.94 4.09 -13.61
N ILE A 74 10.66 5.21 -14.29
CA ILE A 74 11.68 6.17 -14.71
C ILE A 74 12.37 6.75 -13.48
N VAL A 75 11.59 7.13 -12.46
CA VAL A 75 12.10 7.71 -11.21
C VAL A 75 12.90 6.69 -10.40
N ILE A 76 12.39 5.48 -10.21
CA ILE A 76 13.09 4.40 -9.50
C ILE A 76 14.42 4.10 -10.20
N PHE A 77 14.43 3.99 -11.53
CA PHE A 77 15.65 3.77 -12.29
C PHE A 77 16.67 4.91 -12.12
N ALA A 78 16.22 6.16 -12.21
CA ALA A 78 17.08 7.32 -11.97
C ALA A 78 17.62 7.38 -10.54
N LEU A 79 16.80 7.05 -9.54
CA LEU A 79 17.18 6.99 -8.13
C LEU A 79 18.14 5.83 -7.84
N ILE A 80 18.05 4.71 -8.57
CA ILE A 80 19.05 3.62 -8.47
C ILE A 80 20.39 4.11 -9.00
N ILE A 81 20.43 4.66 -10.23
CA ILE A 81 21.68 5.20 -10.80
C ILE A 81 22.27 6.23 -9.84
N ARG A 82 21.45 7.14 -9.35
CA ARG A 82 21.90 8.13 -8.39
C ARG A 82 22.40 7.49 -7.10
N GLY A 83 21.62 6.61 -6.50
CA GLY A 83 21.91 5.94 -5.24
C GLY A 83 23.21 5.15 -5.29
N VAL A 84 23.47 4.36 -6.35
CA VAL A 84 24.70 3.58 -6.47
C VAL A 84 25.95 4.43 -6.71
N THR A 85 25.81 5.66 -7.22
CA THR A 85 26.94 6.61 -7.36
C THR A 85 27.33 7.29 -6.05
N LEU A 86 26.51 7.18 -4.99
CA LEU A 86 26.77 7.81 -3.71
C LEU A 86 27.73 6.98 -2.84
N PRO A 87 28.60 7.62 -2.04
CA PRO A 87 29.45 6.90 -1.11
C PRO A 87 28.61 6.20 -0.04
N GLY A 88 28.96 4.97 0.34
CA GLY A 88 28.19 4.19 1.33
C GLY A 88 27.03 3.37 0.76
N ALA A 89 26.68 3.54 -0.52
CA ALA A 89 25.63 2.77 -1.18
C ALA A 89 25.82 1.25 -1.07
N ARG A 90 27.08 0.77 -1.16
CA ARG A 90 27.41 -0.65 -1.02
C ARG A 90 27.02 -1.23 0.33
N ALA A 91 27.17 -0.46 1.42
CA ALA A 91 26.77 -0.89 2.76
C ALA A 91 25.24 -1.03 2.84
N GLY A 92 24.51 -0.08 2.26
CA GLY A 92 23.05 -0.13 2.10
C GLY A 92 22.56 -1.36 1.34
N ILE A 93 23.12 -1.62 0.15
CA ILE A 93 22.75 -2.78 -0.67
C ILE A 93 23.13 -4.10 0.01
N THR A 94 24.26 -4.12 0.72
CA THR A 94 24.67 -5.28 1.50
C THR A 94 23.69 -5.53 2.64
N TYR A 95 23.25 -4.50 3.35
CA TYR A 95 22.21 -4.63 4.37
C TYR A 95 20.90 -5.17 3.79
N TYR A 96 20.49 -4.69 2.61
CA TYR A 96 19.27 -5.16 1.93
C TYR A 96 19.32 -6.64 1.56
N LEU A 97 20.43 -7.11 0.98
CA LEU A 97 20.53 -8.44 0.39
C LEU A 97 21.18 -9.50 1.28
N LYS A 98 21.80 -9.11 2.39
CA LYS A 98 22.53 -10.05 3.26
C LYS A 98 21.54 -11.05 3.86
N PRO A 99 21.60 -12.34 3.48
CA PRO A 99 20.63 -13.31 3.94
C PRO A 99 20.88 -13.63 5.41
N ASN A 100 19.80 -13.72 6.19
CA ASN A 100 19.83 -14.26 7.54
C ASN A 100 18.98 -15.54 7.59
N TRP A 101 19.63 -16.69 7.37
CA TRP A 101 18.95 -17.99 7.30
C TRP A 101 18.25 -18.40 8.60
N SER A 102 18.65 -17.83 9.75
CA SER A 102 17.96 -18.09 11.02
C SER A 102 16.51 -17.59 10.99
N LYS A 103 16.24 -16.51 10.24
CA LYS A 103 14.93 -15.87 10.14
C LYS A 103 13.87 -16.73 9.43
N ILE A 104 14.28 -17.66 8.56
CA ILE A 104 13.34 -18.56 7.87
C ILE A 104 12.61 -19.49 8.84
N ARG A 105 13.17 -19.73 10.03
CA ARG A 105 12.53 -20.53 11.09
C ARG A 105 11.49 -19.75 11.89
N GLU A 106 11.46 -18.42 11.75
CA GLU A 106 10.52 -17.56 12.48
C GLU A 106 9.20 -17.47 11.73
N LEU A 107 8.10 -17.83 12.41
CA LEU A 107 6.76 -17.77 11.83
C LEU A 107 6.37 -16.32 11.43
N ASP A 108 6.86 -15.32 12.16
CA ASP A 108 6.65 -13.89 11.86
C ASP A 108 7.06 -13.52 10.44
N VAL A 109 8.15 -14.10 9.95
CA VAL A 109 8.67 -13.81 8.60
C VAL A 109 7.72 -14.34 7.53
N TRP A 110 7.11 -15.51 7.76
CA TRP A 110 6.15 -16.10 6.83
C TRP A 110 4.80 -15.39 6.84
N ILE A 111 4.33 -14.96 8.01
CA ILE A 111 3.12 -14.14 8.12
C ILE A 111 3.32 -12.80 7.41
N ALA A 112 4.46 -12.13 7.66
CA ALA A 112 4.80 -10.89 6.97
C ALA A 112 4.89 -11.07 5.45
N ALA A 113 5.51 -12.16 4.98
CA ALA A 113 5.61 -12.46 3.55
C ALA A 113 4.23 -12.72 2.91
N ALA A 114 3.38 -13.54 3.54
CA ALA A 114 2.03 -13.82 3.04
C ALA A 114 1.16 -12.55 3.03
N SER A 115 1.28 -11.72 4.08
CA SER A 115 0.61 -10.43 4.16
C SER A 115 1.07 -9.49 3.06
N GLN A 116 2.38 -9.32 2.91
CA GLN A 116 2.96 -8.47 1.88
C GLN A 116 2.48 -8.87 0.48
N VAL A 117 2.49 -10.15 0.13
CA VAL A 117 2.03 -10.62 -1.18
C VAL A 117 0.54 -10.37 -1.38
N THR A 118 -0.27 -10.60 -0.34
CA THR A 118 -1.74 -10.41 -0.39
C THR A 118 -2.09 -8.93 -0.62
N PHE A 119 -1.49 -8.03 0.17
CA PHE A 119 -1.73 -6.59 0.05
C PHE A 119 -1.11 -5.99 -1.22
N SER A 120 0.10 -6.40 -1.60
CA SER A 120 0.79 -5.90 -2.81
C SER A 120 -0.02 -6.18 -4.07
N LEU A 121 -0.56 -7.40 -4.21
CA LEU A 121 -1.40 -7.77 -5.35
C LEU A 121 -2.85 -7.29 -5.23
N SER A 122 -3.27 -6.76 -4.07
CA SER A 122 -4.65 -6.35 -3.81
C SER A 122 -5.68 -7.46 -4.12
N VAL A 123 -5.37 -8.71 -3.75
CA VAL A 123 -6.30 -9.84 -3.90
C VAL A 123 -7.42 -9.78 -2.86
N ALA A 124 -8.62 -10.26 -3.20
CA ALA A 124 -9.82 -10.23 -2.37
C ALA A 124 -10.35 -8.82 -2.00
N PHE A 125 -9.87 -7.77 -2.67
CA PHE A 125 -10.35 -6.40 -2.49
C PHE A 125 -11.42 -5.97 -3.51
N GLY A 126 -11.56 -6.69 -4.63
CA GLY A 126 -12.50 -6.37 -5.71
C GLY A 126 -11.90 -5.73 -6.98
N PRO A 127 -10.92 -4.78 -6.94
CA PRO A 127 -10.38 -4.13 -8.13
C PRO A 127 -9.93 -5.08 -9.25
N LEU A 128 -9.27 -6.18 -8.90
CA LEU A 128 -8.85 -7.18 -9.89
C LEU A 128 -10.04 -7.82 -10.61
N LEU A 129 -11.10 -8.17 -9.87
CA LEU A 129 -12.33 -8.73 -10.44
C LEU A 129 -13.03 -7.69 -11.32
N GLY A 130 -13.13 -6.45 -10.84
CA GLY A 130 -13.72 -5.35 -11.60
C GLY A 130 -12.96 -5.07 -12.89
N TYR A 131 -11.63 -5.05 -12.89
CA TYR A 131 -10.87 -4.88 -14.13
C TYR A 131 -10.94 -6.10 -15.05
N ALA A 132 -10.95 -7.31 -14.48
CA ALA A 132 -11.11 -8.52 -15.26
C ALA A 132 -12.46 -8.58 -16.02
N SER A 133 -13.53 -7.97 -15.48
CA SER A 133 -14.84 -7.96 -16.15
C SER A 133 -14.87 -7.14 -17.45
N PHE A 134 -13.88 -6.29 -17.70
CA PHE A 134 -13.76 -5.54 -18.95
C PHE A 134 -12.88 -6.24 -20.00
N ASN A 135 -12.26 -7.36 -19.65
CA ASN A 135 -11.48 -8.14 -20.59
C ASN A 135 -12.37 -8.83 -21.64
N LYS A 136 -11.78 -9.10 -22.81
CA LYS A 136 -12.42 -9.98 -23.80
C LYS A 136 -12.54 -11.39 -23.23
N PHE A 137 -13.65 -12.07 -23.50
CA PHE A 137 -13.93 -13.40 -22.99
C PHE A 137 -12.83 -14.44 -23.29
N HIS A 138 -12.22 -14.39 -24.48
CA HIS A 138 -11.10 -15.27 -24.87
C HIS A 138 -9.72 -14.63 -24.72
N ALA A 139 -9.57 -13.62 -23.85
CA ALA A 139 -8.27 -13.05 -23.55
C ALA A 139 -7.42 -14.07 -22.77
N ASN A 140 -6.11 -14.13 -23.06
CA ASN A 140 -5.18 -14.97 -22.30
C ASN A 140 -4.85 -14.31 -20.96
N TYR A 141 -5.78 -14.42 -19.99
CA TYR A 141 -5.62 -13.85 -18.67
C TYR A 141 -4.51 -14.55 -17.88
N LEU A 142 -4.22 -15.84 -18.11
CA LEU A 142 -3.16 -16.55 -17.39
C LEU A 142 -1.79 -15.90 -17.63
N ARG A 143 -1.48 -15.58 -18.90
CA ARG A 143 -0.25 -14.85 -19.24
C ARG A 143 -0.24 -13.45 -18.64
N ALA A 144 -1.38 -12.77 -18.63
CA ALA A 144 -1.50 -11.44 -18.03
C ALA A 144 -1.27 -11.49 -16.51
N CYS A 145 -1.87 -12.43 -15.78
CA CYS A 145 -1.68 -12.61 -14.35
C CYS A 145 -0.21 -12.89 -14.01
N ILE A 146 0.45 -13.82 -14.72
CA ILE A 146 1.88 -14.09 -14.50
C ILE A 146 2.72 -12.83 -14.73
N PHE A 147 2.43 -12.07 -15.80
CA PHE A 147 3.15 -10.85 -16.10
C PHE A 147 2.95 -9.78 -15.02
N VAL A 148 1.71 -9.52 -14.60
CA VAL A 148 1.39 -8.54 -13.56
C VAL A 148 2.04 -8.92 -12.23
N THR A 149 1.92 -10.18 -11.79
CA THR A 149 2.55 -10.65 -10.55
C THR A 149 4.08 -10.57 -10.62
N ALA A 150 4.69 -10.92 -11.77
CA ALA A 150 6.13 -10.79 -11.94
C ALA A 150 6.59 -9.33 -11.91
N CYS A 151 5.85 -8.41 -12.56
CA CYS A 151 6.11 -6.99 -12.54
C CYS A 151 6.00 -6.41 -11.12
N ASP A 152 4.98 -6.78 -10.35
CA ASP A 152 4.81 -6.35 -8.96
C ASP A 152 6.01 -6.75 -8.08
N CYS A 153 6.36 -8.04 -8.10
CA CYS A 153 7.53 -8.55 -7.40
C CYS A 153 8.83 -7.87 -7.84
N PHE A 154 9.04 -7.73 -9.15
CA PHE A 154 10.21 -7.08 -9.71
C PHE A 154 10.31 -5.62 -9.24
N THR A 155 9.20 -4.89 -9.29
CA THR A 155 9.14 -3.47 -8.88
C THR A 155 9.50 -3.32 -7.41
N SER A 156 8.97 -4.19 -6.55
CA SER A 156 9.29 -4.20 -5.11
C SER A 156 10.78 -4.44 -4.85
N VAL A 157 11.39 -5.41 -5.53
CA VAL A 157 12.83 -5.67 -5.42
C VAL A 157 13.65 -4.50 -5.97
N PHE A 158 13.25 -3.95 -7.11
CA PHE A 158 13.95 -2.86 -7.78
C PHE A 158 13.90 -1.56 -6.96
N ALA A 159 12.74 -1.21 -6.40
CA ALA A 159 12.58 -0.12 -5.46
C ALA A 159 13.44 -0.31 -4.20
N GLY A 160 13.60 -1.56 -3.72
CA GLY A 160 14.51 -1.90 -2.62
C GLY A 160 15.94 -1.41 -2.87
N PHE A 161 16.48 -1.60 -4.08
CA PHE A 161 17.80 -1.06 -4.43
C PHE A 161 17.86 0.47 -4.36
N ALA A 162 16.83 1.17 -4.85
CA ALA A 162 16.75 2.63 -4.80
C ALA A 162 16.74 3.13 -3.35
N ILE A 163 15.91 2.52 -2.49
CA ILE A 163 15.77 2.90 -1.09
C ILE A 163 17.06 2.62 -0.32
N PHE A 164 17.56 1.39 -0.35
CA PHE A 164 18.68 0.99 0.50
C PHE A 164 20.01 1.57 0.06
N SER A 165 20.23 1.85 -1.24
CA SER A 165 21.45 2.56 -1.69
C SER A 165 21.52 3.98 -1.13
N ILE A 166 20.40 4.70 -1.10
CA ILE A 166 20.30 6.06 -0.54
C ILE A 166 20.35 6.04 1.00
N LEU A 167 19.73 5.06 1.66
CA LEU A 167 19.86 4.89 3.12
C LEU A 167 21.30 4.55 3.53
N GLY A 168 22.04 3.79 2.72
CA GLY A 168 23.47 3.54 2.95
C GLY A 168 24.31 4.82 2.90
N TYR A 169 23.99 5.73 1.98
CA TYR A 169 24.60 7.06 1.94
C TYR A 169 24.26 7.91 3.16
N MET A 170 22.99 7.92 3.59
CA MET A 170 22.55 8.62 4.80
C MET A 170 23.25 8.08 6.04
N SER A 171 23.30 6.76 6.20
CA SER A 171 24.00 6.08 7.29
C SER A 171 25.48 6.49 7.35
N LEU A 172 26.19 6.51 6.21
CA LEU A 172 27.59 6.93 6.15
C LEU A 172 27.76 8.42 6.53
N LYS A 173 26.89 9.30 6.02
CA LYS A 173 27.00 10.75 6.25
C LYS A 173 26.65 11.16 7.67
N MET A 174 25.71 10.46 8.30
CA MET A 174 25.23 10.76 9.64
C MET A 174 25.95 9.95 10.73
N GLY A 175 26.72 8.93 10.36
CA GLY A 175 27.45 8.07 11.31
C GLY A 175 26.53 7.17 12.13
N VAL A 176 25.32 6.87 11.64
CA VAL A 176 24.30 6.06 12.34
C VAL A 176 24.09 4.72 11.62
N PRO A 177 23.81 3.62 12.33
CA PRO A 177 23.52 2.33 11.71
C PRO A 177 22.31 2.38 10.76
N ILE A 178 22.35 1.59 9.67
CA ILE A 178 21.26 1.52 8.69
C ILE A 178 19.92 1.13 9.33
N GLU A 179 19.96 0.26 10.35
CA GLU A 179 18.79 -0.19 11.12
C GLU A 179 18.02 0.96 11.79
N GLN A 180 18.71 2.02 12.20
CA GLN A 180 18.10 3.17 12.88
C GLN A 180 17.46 4.17 11.91
N VAL A 181 17.93 4.19 10.66
CA VAL A 181 17.39 5.09 9.60
C VAL A 181 16.32 4.41 8.77
N ALA A 182 16.28 3.07 8.75
CA ALA A 182 15.25 2.28 8.09
C ALA A 182 14.01 2.08 8.99
N LYS A 183 13.39 3.18 9.45
CA LYS A 183 12.07 3.12 10.12
C LYS A 183 11.01 2.69 9.10
N ALA A 184 10.07 1.82 9.47
CA ALA A 184 8.97 1.38 8.59
C ALA A 184 7.83 2.41 8.54
N GLY A 185 6.88 2.21 7.61
CA GLY A 185 5.66 3.02 7.52
C GLY A 185 5.86 4.42 6.92
N PRO A 186 4.91 5.36 7.17
CA PRO A 186 4.97 6.73 6.64
C PRO A 186 6.27 7.45 6.97
N GLY A 187 6.88 7.16 8.13
CA GLY A 187 8.16 7.73 8.54
C GLY A 187 9.30 7.45 7.56
N LEU A 188 9.28 6.31 6.85
CA LEU A 188 10.30 6.03 5.82
C LEU A 188 10.24 7.07 4.70
N ALA A 189 9.04 7.29 4.16
CA ALA A 189 8.81 8.12 2.98
C ALA A 189 8.80 9.62 3.30
N PHE A 190 8.33 10.01 4.49
CA PHE A 190 8.13 11.42 4.86
C PHE A 190 9.19 11.97 5.83
N VAL A 191 10.02 11.12 6.44
CA VAL A 191 11.10 11.56 7.35
C VAL A 191 12.47 11.10 6.87
N ALA A 192 12.69 9.78 6.79
CA ALA A 192 14.01 9.23 6.48
C ALA A 192 14.47 9.54 5.05
N TYR A 193 13.58 9.39 4.06
CA TYR A 193 13.94 9.66 2.67
C TYR A 193 14.16 11.15 2.39
N PRO A 194 13.30 12.08 2.85
CA PRO A 194 13.56 13.52 2.71
C PRO A 194 14.86 13.95 3.39
N GLN A 195 15.19 13.34 4.55
CA GLN A 195 16.50 13.54 5.18
C GLN A 195 17.63 13.13 4.24
N ALA A 196 17.59 11.92 3.67
CA ALA A 196 18.61 11.44 2.75
C ALA A 196 18.71 12.28 1.45
N LEU A 197 17.57 12.75 0.93
CA LEU A 197 17.52 13.62 -0.24
C LEU A 197 18.09 15.02 0.04
N SER A 198 17.85 15.57 1.24
CA SER A 198 18.32 16.91 1.61
C SER A 198 19.84 17.05 1.66
N ILE A 199 20.54 15.98 2.05
CA ILE A 199 22.00 15.95 2.14
C ILE A 199 22.67 15.56 0.81
N MET A 200 21.90 15.08 -0.16
CA MET A 200 22.40 14.68 -1.47
C MET A 200 22.56 15.89 -2.40
N PRO A 201 23.63 15.97 -3.22
CA PRO A 201 23.73 17.00 -4.25
C PRO A 201 22.55 16.94 -5.23
N GLY A 202 21.92 18.10 -5.45
CA GLY A 202 20.69 18.22 -6.23
C GLY A 202 19.41 17.88 -5.46
N GLY A 203 19.45 17.84 -4.12
CA GLY A 203 18.35 17.44 -3.24
C GLY A 203 16.95 17.94 -3.62
N PRO A 204 16.75 19.25 -3.92
CA PRO A 204 15.44 19.76 -4.31
C PRO A 204 14.84 19.09 -5.55
N PHE A 205 15.66 18.80 -6.58
CA PHE A 205 15.21 18.10 -7.78
C PHE A 205 14.72 16.68 -7.43
N TRP A 206 15.53 15.94 -6.67
CA TRP A 206 15.20 14.57 -6.29
C TRP A 206 13.96 14.51 -5.38
N ALA A 207 13.77 15.49 -4.48
CA ALA A 207 12.59 15.59 -3.65
C ALA A 207 11.32 15.79 -4.47
N VAL A 208 11.31 16.72 -5.43
CA VAL A 208 10.15 16.96 -6.31
C VAL A 208 9.79 15.69 -7.08
N VAL A 209 10.78 15.05 -7.71
CA VAL A 209 10.56 13.84 -8.51
C VAL A 209 10.11 12.66 -7.63
N PHE A 210 10.67 12.50 -6.43
CA PHE A 210 10.28 11.46 -5.47
C PHE A 210 8.85 11.62 -4.96
N PHE A 211 8.46 12.82 -4.49
CA PHE A 211 7.10 13.04 -4.01
C PHE A 211 6.07 13.00 -5.13
N PHE A 212 6.44 13.44 -6.34
CA PHE A 212 5.56 13.29 -7.50
C PHE A 212 5.38 11.82 -7.89
N MET A 213 6.44 11.01 -7.79
CA MET A 213 6.33 9.54 -7.93
C MET A 213 5.41 8.92 -6.87
N LEU A 214 5.56 9.32 -5.59
CA LEU A 214 4.67 8.84 -4.52
C LEU A 214 3.20 9.21 -4.78
N LEU A 215 2.95 10.41 -5.30
CA LEU A 215 1.61 10.83 -5.71
C LEU A 215 1.07 9.94 -6.83
N THR A 216 1.84 9.67 -7.89
CA THR A 216 1.37 8.80 -8.99
C THR A 216 1.13 7.36 -8.55
N LEU A 217 2.00 6.82 -7.68
CA LEU A 217 1.81 5.47 -7.10
C LEU A 217 0.52 5.38 -6.28
N GLY A 218 0.24 6.39 -5.45
CA GLY A 218 -0.98 6.44 -4.65
C GLY A 218 -2.24 6.65 -5.49
N LEU A 219 -2.18 7.50 -6.52
CA LEU A 219 -3.30 7.77 -7.43
C LEU A 219 -3.75 6.51 -8.17
N ASP A 220 -2.80 5.70 -8.65
CA ASP A 220 -3.09 4.47 -9.40
C ASP A 220 -3.89 3.45 -8.59
N SER A 221 -3.50 3.24 -7.33
CA SER A 221 -4.26 2.40 -6.41
C SER A 221 -5.63 3.02 -6.10
N GLN A 222 -5.68 4.31 -5.78
CA GLN A 222 -6.92 4.97 -5.34
C GLN A 222 -8.03 4.93 -6.40
N PHE A 223 -7.73 5.23 -7.67
CA PHE A 223 -8.79 5.16 -8.66
C PHE A 223 -9.25 3.73 -8.95
N ALA A 224 -8.42 2.70 -8.73
CA ALA A 224 -8.84 1.31 -8.93
C ALA A 224 -9.92 0.89 -7.94
N PHE A 225 -9.76 1.28 -6.68
CA PHE A 225 -10.79 1.08 -5.65
C PHE A 225 -12.05 1.91 -5.94
N ALA A 226 -11.89 3.20 -6.25
CA ALA A 226 -13.01 4.08 -6.56
C ALA A 226 -13.82 3.60 -7.78
N ASP A 227 -13.15 3.20 -8.86
CA ASP A 227 -13.79 2.73 -10.09
C ASP A 227 -14.55 1.41 -9.84
N VAL A 228 -14.04 0.50 -8.99
CA VAL A 228 -14.75 -0.73 -8.65
C VAL A 228 -16.02 -0.47 -7.84
N ILE A 229 -15.95 0.41 -6.85
CA ILE A 229 -17.13 0.74 -6.02
C ILE A 229 -18.19 1.44 -6.88
N ILE A 230 -17.78 2.42 -7.70
CA ILE A 230 -18.69 3.12 -8.61
C ILE A 230 -19.28 2.15 -9.63
N SER A 231 -18.47 1.30 -10.26
CA SER A 231 -18.97 0.32 -11.24
C SER A 231 -19.94 -0.66 -10.61
N GLY A 232 -19.65 -1.18 -9.41
CA GLY A 232 -20.57 -2.03 -8.66
C GLY A 232 -21.91 -1.36 -8.40
N LEU A 233 -21.92 -0.10 -7.94
CA LEU A 233 -23.16 0.66 -7.74
C LEU A 233 -23.96 0.83 -9.03
N LEU A 234 -23.28 1.10 -10.16
CA LEU A 234 -23.92 1.28 -11.46
C LEU A 234 -24.45 -0.04 -12.06
N ASP A 235 -23.89 -1.18 -11.66
CA ASP A 235 -24.34 -2.51 -12.09
C ASP A 235 -25.51 -3.02 -11.25
N THR A 236 -25.50 -2.77 -9.94
CA THR A 236 -26.65 -3.06 -9.06
C THR A 236 -27.84 -2.16 -9.38
N PHE A 237 -27.61 -0.85 -9.50
CA PHE A 237 -28.67 0.14 -9.71
C PHE A 237 -28.63 0.72 -11.13
N LYS A 238 -29.27 0.01 -12.07
CA LYS A 238 -29.31 0.40 -13.50
C LYS A 238 -29.81 1.84 -13.73
N SER A 239 -30.66 2.38 -12.85
CA SER A 239 -31.18 3.76 -12.92
C SER A 239 -30.10 4.84 -12.73
N LEU A 240 -28.97 4.51 -12.08
CA LEU A 240 -27.84 5.41 -11.86
C LEU A 240 -26.91 5.52 -13.07
N ARG A 241 -26.98 4.59 -14.03
CA ARG A 241 -26.12 4.57 -15.24
C ARG A 241 -26.22 5.87 -16.06
N ARG A 242 -27.41 6.44 -16.19
CA ARG A 242 -27.64 7.74 -16.86
C ARG A 242 -27.02 8.93 -16.13
N HIS A 243 -26.74 8.79 -14.84
CA HIS A 243 -26.15 9.82 -13.98
C HIS A 243 -24.73 9.45 -13.52
N LYS A 244 -24.01 8.62 -14.28
CA LYS A 244 -22.66 8.15 -13.92
C LYS A 244 -21.75 9.28 -13.42
N ILE A 245 -21.68 10.38 -14.14
CA ILE A 245 -20.83 11.53 -13.77
C ILE A 245 -21.24 12.11 -12.41
N SER A 246 -22.54 12.29 -12.18
CA SER A 246 -23.05 12.77 -10.89
C SER A 246 -22.76 11.79 -9.75
N VAL A 247 -22.84 10.48 -10.01
CA VAL A 247 -22.48 9.44 -9.03
C VAL A 247 -21.00 9.52 -8.69
N THR A 248 -20.11 9.63 -9.68
CA THR A 248 -18.66 9.78 -9.47
C THR A 248 -18.34 11.03 -8.64
N ILE A 249 -18.90 12.19 -9.01
CA ILE A 249 -18.67 13.45 -8.27
C ILE A 249 -19.20 13.33 -6.84
N SER A 250 -20.38 12.74 -6.65
CA SER A 250 -20.97 12.53 -5.33
C SER A 250 -20.11 11.61 -4.48
N TYR A 251 -19.62 10.50 -5.04
CA TYR A 251 -18.71 9.58 -4.37
C TYR A 251 -17.43 10.28 -3.91
N CYS A 252 -16.72 10.98 -4.82
CA CYS A 252 -15.50 11.71 -4.47
C CYS A 252 -15.75 12.80 -3.41
N THR A 253 -16.91 13.48 -3.47
CA THR A 253 -17.28 14.50 -2.49
C THR A 253 -17.53 13.89 -1.11
N VAL A 254 -18.26 12.77 -1.05
CA VAL A 254 -18.52 12.06 0.21
C VAL A 254 -17.21 11.54 0.81
N CYS A 255 -16.35 10.91 0.01
CA CYS A 255 -15.05 10.42 0.49
C CYS A 255 -14.12 11.55 0.93
N TYR A 256 -14.12 12.70 0.24
CA TYR A 256 -13.40 13.89 0.68
C TYR A 256 -13.87 14.35 2.07
N LEU A 257 -15.18 14.50 2.26
CA LEU A 257 -15.75 14.95 3.53
C LEU A 257 -15.47 13.97 4.67
N LEU A 258 -15.58 12.66 4.41
CA LEU A 258 -15.29 11.63 5.40
C LEU A 258 -13.81 11.54 5.76
N ALA A 259 -12.90 11.93 4.86
CA ALA A 259 -11.45 11.92 5.10
C ALA A 259 -10.92 13.21 5.76
N LEU A 260 -11.72 14.28 5.88
CA LEU A 260 -11.32 15.53 6.52
C LEU A 260 -10.79 15.38 7.97
N PRO A 261 -11.34 14.50 8.83
CA PRO A 261 -10.80 14.29 10.18
C PRO A 261 -9.33 13.86 10.19
N ILE A 262 -8.86 13.15 9.16
CA ILE A 262 -7.46 12.71 9.03
C ILE A 262 -6.52 13.89 8.74
N CYS A 263 -7.05 15.03 8.27
CA CYS A 263 -6.26 16.25 8.04
C CYS A 263 -6.11 17.12 9.30
N ALA A 264 -6.70 16.75 10.44
CA ALA A 264 -6.58 17.48 11.69
C ALA A 264 -5.27 17.14 12.44
N PRO A 265 -4.84 17.95 13.43
CA PRO A 265 -3.72 17.66 14.33
C PRO A 265 -3.68 16.21 14.87
N GLY A 266 -4.81 15.68 15.32
CA GLY A 266 -4.93 14.28 15.79
C GLY A 266 -5.20 13.26 14.68
N GLY A 267 -5.19 13.70 13.42
CA GLY A 267 -5.55 12.89 12.26
C GLY A 267 -4.60 11.73 11.98
N ILE A 268 -3.33 11.84 12.38
CA ILE A 268 -2.36 10.73 12.30
C ILE A 268 -2.81 9.54 13.15
N TYR A 269 -3.45 9.78 14.29
CA TYR A 269 -3.96 8.70 15.15
C TYR A 269 -5.15 7.99 14.49
N ILE A 270 -6.05 8.74 13.84
CA ILE A 270 -7.14 8.16 13.05
C ILE A 270 -6.57 7.37 11.88
N PHE A 271 -5.60 7.94 11.15
CA PHE A 271 -4.95 7.28 10.03
C PHE A 271 -4.32 5.94 10.45
N THR A 272 -3.54 5.91 11.52
CA THR A 272 -2.90 4.69 12.02
C THR A 272 -3.94 3.68 12.49
N LEU A 273 -5.00 4.11 13.20
CA LEU A 273 -6.10 3.21 13.59
C LEU A 273 -6.76 2.57 12.35
N MET A 274 -7.08 3.36 11.33
CA MET A 274 -7.68 2.86 10.09
C MET A 274 -6.73 1.93 9.33
N ASN A 275 -5.44 2.28 9.24
CA ASN A 275 -4.43 1.48 8.56
C ASN A 275 -4.27 0.11 9.21
N GLU A 276 -4.23 0.06 10.53
CA GLU A 276 -4.00 -1.18 11.29
C GLU A 276 -5.25 -2.07 11.40
N TYR A 277 -6.44 -1.48 11.56
CA TYR A 277 -7.67 -2.25 11.77
C TYR A 277 -8.47 -2.52 10.48
N ALA A 278 -8.73 -1.49 9.66
CA ALA A 278 -9.76 -1.58 8.61
C ALA A 278 -9.40 -2.58 7.49
N SER A 279 -8.11 -2.72 7.18
CA SER A 279 -7.65 -3.50 6.02
C SER A 279 -7.02 -4.83 6.40
N ASN A 280 -6.31 -4.88 7.53
CA ASN A 280 -5.38 -5.99 7.79
C ASN A 280 -6.08 -7.32 8.05
N LEU A 281 -7.13 -7.34 8.87
CA LEU A 281 -7.82 -8.59 9.22
C LEU A 281 -8.93 -8.94 8.23
N SER A 282 -9.70 -7.95 7.80
CA SER A 282 -10.89 -8.11 6.96
C SER A 282 -10.58 -8.77 5.61
N VAL A 283 -9.43 -8.45 4.99
CA VAL A 283 -9.06 -9.02 3.68
C VAL A 283 -8.89 -10.54 3.74
N PHE A 284 -8.34 -11.09 4.83
CA PHE A 284 -8.12 -12.53 4.92
C PHE A 284 -9.41 -13.31 5.14
N VAL A 285 -10.40 -12.69 5.80
CA VAL A 285 -11.75 -13.23 5.90
C VAL A 285 -12.41 -13.25 4.52
N CYS A 286 -12.34 -12.14 3.79
CA CYS A 286 -12.84 -12.06 2.41
C CYS A 286 -12.18 -13.09 1.50
N ALA A 287 -10.84 -13.20 1.53
CA ALA A 287 -10.08 -14.15 0.74
C ALA A 287 -10.45 -15.61 1.07
N PHE A 288 -10.59 -15.94 2.36
CA PHE A 288 -11.02 -17.27 2.78
C PHE A 288 -12.42 -17.60 2.25
N ILE A 289 -13.37 -16.67 2.37
CA ILE A 289 -14.73 -16.83 1.83
C ILE A 289 -14.69 -17.01 0.31
N GLU A 290 -13.89 -16.23 -0.42
CA GLU A 290 -13.73 -16.40 -1.88
C GLU A 290 -13.20 -17.79 -2.25
N PHE A 291 -12.18 -18.30 -1.54
CA PHE A 291 -11.69 -19.66 -1.76
C PHE A 291 -12.74 -20.73 -1.47
N VAL A 292 -13.51 -20.58 -0.38
CA VAL A 292 -14.59 -21.53 -0.05
C VAL A 292 -15.70 -21.48 -1.10
N LEU A 293 -16.09 -20.28 -1.53
CA LEU A 293 -17.11 -20.08 -2.55
C LEU A 293 -16.71 -20.72 -3.87
N ILE A 294 -15.51 -20.45 -4.38
CA ILE A 294 -15.08 -20.97 -5.69
C ILE A 294 -14.70 -22.46 -5.62
N GLY A 295 -13.93 -22.85 -4.60
CA GLY A 295 -13.41 -24.22 -4.49
C GLY A 295 -14.47 -25.26 -4.15
N TYR A 296 -15.42 -24.91 -3.27
CA TYR A 296 -16.33 -25.89 -2.65
C TYR A 296 -17.82 -25.64 -2.94
N ILE A 297 -18.30 -24.39 -2.91
CA ILE A 297 -19.73 -24.09 -3.08
C ILE A 297 -20.10 -24.05 -4.56
N TYR A 298 -19.44 -23.21 -5.34
CA TYR A 298 -19.53 -23.19 -6.80
C TYR A 298 -18.94 -24.47 -7.40
N GLY A 299 -17.87 -24.96 -6.79
CA GLY A 299 -17.22 -26.21 -7.11
C GLY A 299 -16.07 -26.05 -8.10
N PHE A 300 -14.91 -26.59 -7.72
CA PHE A 300 -13.69 -26.55 -8.51
C PHE A 300 -13.87 -27.01 -9.97
N ASN A 301 -14.66 -28.05 -10.21
CA ASN A 301 -14.89 -28.58 -11.56
C ASN A 301 -15.62 -27.58 -12.46
N ASN A 302 -16.67 -26.92 -11.94
CA ASN A 302 -17.40 -25.89 -12.67
C ASN A 302 -16.46 -24.72 -13.01
N PHE A 303 -15.63 -24.30 -12.05
CA PHE A 303 -14.64 -23.26 -12.28
C PHE A 303 -13.60 -23.64 -13.34
N MET A 304 -13.11 -24.89 -13.35
CA MET A 304 -12.19 -25.37 -14.38
C MET A 304 -12.84 -25.45 -15.77
N GLU A 305 -14.12 -25.79 -15.84
CA GLU A 305 -14.90 -25.81 -17.09
C GLU A 305 -15.08 -24.40 -17.65
N ASP A 306 -15.39 -23.41 -16.81
CA ASP A 306 -15.47 -22.00 -17.21
C ASP A 306 -14.11 -21.50 -17.75
N ILE A 307 -13.02 -21.84 -17.05
CA ILE A 307 -11.67 -21.53 -17.50
C ILE A 307 -11.36 -22.17 -18.86
N GLN A 308 -11.73 -23.44 -19.05
CA GLN A 308 -11.56 -24.14 -20.30
C GLN A 308 -12.40 -23.50 -21.43
N MET A 309 -13.61 -23.03 -21.13
CA MET A 309 -14.47 -22.31 -22.08
C MET A 309 -13.84 -20.99 -22.51
N MET A 310 -13.20 -20.26 -21.59
CA MET A 310 -12.53 -19.00 -21.88
C MET A 310 -11.22 -19.20 -22.66
N LEU A 311 -10.35 -20.13 -22.25
CA LEU A 311 -9.01 -20.30 -22.84
C LEU A 311 -8.93 -21.33 -23.97
N GLY A 312 -9.99 -22.12 -24.18
CA GLY A 312 -10.02 -23.26 -25.11
C GLY A 312 -9.13 -24.44 -24.69
N LYS A 313 -8.48 -24.36 -23.53
CA LYS A 313 -7.61 -25.41 -22.97
C LYS A 313 -7.84 -25.51 -21.47
N ARG A 314 -7.96 -26.74 -20.98
CA ARG A 314 -8.07 -27.03 -19.55
C ARG A 314 -6.68 -26.88 -18.89
N PRO A 315 -6.56 -26.10 -17.80
CA PRO A 315 -5.29 -25.85 -17.15
C PRO A 315 -4.84 -27.06 -16.32
N LEU A 316 -3.63 -27.00 -15.73
CA LEU A 316 -3.08 -28.09 -14.90
C LEU A 316 -3.91 -28.31 -13.62
N GLU A 317 -4.90 -29.21 -13.69
CA GLU A 317 -5.87 -29.44 -12.61
C GLU A 317 -5.23 -29.73 -11.25
N PRO A 318 -4.19 -30.59 -11.11
CA PRO A 318 -3.63 -30.87 -9.78
C PRO A 318 -3.04 -29.63 -9.11
N PHE A 319 -2.39 -28.75 -9.88
CA PHE A 319 -1.81 -27.52 -9.36
C PHE A 319 -2.89 -26.53 -8.93
N TRP A 320 -3.92 -26.34 -9.75
CA TRP A 320 -5.02 -25.43 -9.44
C TRP A 320 -5.91 -25.94 -8.32
N PHE A 321 -6.13 -27.25 -8.24
CA PHE A 321 -6.84 -27.88 -7.13
C PHE A 321 -6.09 -27.68 -5.82
N PHE A 322 -4.79 -27.97 -5.80
CA PHE A 322 -3.96 -27.76 -4.61
C PHE A 322 -3.98 -26.29 -4.17
N THR A 323 -3.88 -25.35 -5.10
CA THR A 323 -3.83 -23.91 -4.77
C THR A 323 -5.17 -23.34 -4.31
N TRP A 324 -6.26 -23.61 -5.04
CA TRP A 324 -7.58 -23.03 -4.72
C TRP A 324 -8.32 -23.77 -3.61
N CYS A 325 -8.18 -25.09 -3.53
CA CYS A 325 -8.95 -25.90 -2.59
C CYS A 325 -8.16 -26.29 -1.34
N ILE A 326 -6.83 -26.28 -1.35
CA ILE A 326 -6.04 -26.74 -0.19
C ILE A 326 -5.19 -25.60 0.38
N SER A 327 -4.16 -25.16 -0.34
CA SER A 327 -3.17 -24.24 0.22
C SER A 327 -3.73 -22.83 0.41
N GLY A 328 -4.55 -22.31 -0.50
CA GLY A 328 -5.19 -20.99 -0.38
C GLY A 328 -6.03 -20.84 0.90
N PRO A 329 -7.04 -21.69 1.13
CA PRO A 329 -7.82 -21.69 2.37
C PRO A 329 -6.97 -21.87 3.63
N ILE A 330 -5.98 -22.78 3.61
CA ILE A 330 -5.14 -23.04 4.78
C ILE A 330 -4.24 -21.84 5.10
N ILE A 331 -3.57 -21.27 4.09
CA ILE A 331 -2.66 -20.13 4.29
C ILE A 331 -3.44 -18.91 4.79
N THR A 332 -4.59 -18.62 4.18
CA THR A 332 -5.43 -17.49 4.62
C THR A 332 -5.91 -17.65 6.06
N LEU A 333 -6.38 -18.84 6.46
CA LEU A 333 -6.75 -19.11 7.86
C LEU A 333 -5.56 -19.02 8.82
N VAL A 334 -4.41 -19.61 8.46
CA VAL A 334 -3.21 -19.58 9.31
C VAL A 334 -2.76 -18.14 9.53
N VAL A 335 -2.71 -17.33 8.48
CA VAL A 335 -2.35 -15.91 8.58
C VAL A 335 -3.37 -15.15 9.42
N PHE A 336 -4.68 -15.34 9.15
CA PHE A 336 -5.75 -14.70 9.91
C PHE A 336 -5.67 -14.99 11.42
N PHE A 337 -5.62 -16.27 11.82
CA PHE A 337 -5.51 -16.62 13.23
C PHE A 337 -4.20 -16.15 13.84
N SER A 338 -3.10 -16.21 13.08
CA SER A 338 -1.82 -15.70 13.58
C SER A 338 -1.84 -14.20 13.82
N MET A 339 -2.51 -13.42 12.94
CA MET A 339 -2.70 -11.98 13.14
C MET A 339 -3.56 -11.69 14.37
N ILE A 340 -4.64 -12.45 14.61
CA ILE A 340 -5.46 -12.29 15.81
C ILE A 340 -4.67 -12.61 17.08
N ILE A 341 -3.97 -13.75 17.12
CA ILE A 341 -3.21 -14.18 18.30
C ILE A 341 -2.09 -13.19 18.62
N ARG A 342 -1.48 -12.61 17.59
CA ARG A 342 -0.37 -11.66 17.70
C ARG A 342 -0.83 -10.21 17.63
N PHE A 343 -2.14 -9.98 17.67
CA PHE A 343 -2.69 -8.65 17.63
C PHE A 343 -2.19 -7.85 18.82
N ARG A 344 -1.57 -6.72 18.54
CA ARG A 344 -1.17 -5.76 19.55
C ARG A 344 -1.89 -4.47 19.26
N THR A 345 -2.37 -3.84 20.34
CA THR A 345 -2.90 -2.48 20.28
C THR A 345 -1.91 -1.60 19.50
N PRO A 346 -2.35 -0.93 18.41
CA PRO A 346 -1.46 -0.06 17.68
C PRO A 346 -0.94 1.04 18.61
N THR A 347 0.24 1.55 18.30
CA THR A 347 0.86 2.66 19.04
C THR A 347 1.43 3.63 18.02
N GLU A 348 1.40 4.91 18.33
CA GLU A 348 1.93 5.94 17.44
C GLU A 348 3.03 6.71 18.18
N GLY A 349 4.27 6.25 18.02
CA GLY A 349 5.39 6.70 18.85
C GLY A 349 5.22 6.24 20.29
N ASN A 350 5.19 7.18 21.25
CA ASN A 350 4.97 6.89 22.67
C ASN A 350 3.49 6.93 23.07
N TYR A 351 2.58 7.17 22.13
CA TYR A 351 1.15 7.25 22.41
C TYR A 351 0.49 5.87 22.36
N GLU A 352 -0.15 5.49 23.47
CA GLU A 352 -0.99 4.28 23.58
C GLU A 352 -2.46 4.65 23.37
N TYR A 353 -3.14 3.88 22.52
CA TYR A 353 -4.54 4.16 22.20
C TYR A 353 -5.47 3.81 23.36
N PRO A 354 -6.45 4.68 23.66
CA PRO A 354 -7.42 4.40 24.71
C PRO A 354 -8.33 3.22 24.31
N PRO A 355 -8.92 2.49 25.28
CA PRO A 355 -9.73 1.30 25.01
C PRO A 355 -10.90 1.55 24.05
N TYR A 356 -11.51 2.74 24.08
CA TYR A 356 -12.62 3.09 23.18
C TYR A 356 -12.15 3.16 21.71
N ALA A 357 -10.91 3.61 21.46
CA ALA A 357 -10.37 3.72 20.10
C ALA A 357 -10.08 2.33 19.54
N ASN A 358 -9.62 1.40 20.39
CA ASN A 358 -9.49 0.00 20.01
C ASN A 358 -10.84 -0.65 19.72
N ALA A 359 -11.86 -0.38 20.55
CA ALA A 359 -13.21 -0.87 20.30
C ALA A 359 -13.78 -0.32 18.97
N LEU A 360 -13.53 0.95 18.67
CA LEU A 360 -13.88 1.54 17.38
C LEU A 360 -13.15 0.85 16.23
N GLY A 361 -11.84 0.60 16.37
CA GLY A 361 -11.05 -0.13 15.39
C GLY A 361 -11.61 -1.51 15.08
N TRP A 362 -12.06 -2.27 16.09
CA TRP A 362 -12.70 -3.58 15.89
C TRP A 362 -14.10 -3.51 15.25
N LEU A 363 -14.79 -2.38 15.35
CA LEU A 363 -16.10 -2.17 14.72
C LEU A 363 -15.98 -1.77 13.24
N MET A 364 -14.85 -1.18 12.85
CA MET A 364 -14.52 -0.85 11.46
C MET A 364 -14.17 -2.11 10.67
#